data_AF-A0A2W4MBJ6-F1
#
_entry.id   AF-A0A2W4MBJ6-F1
#
_cell.length_a   1.000
_cell.length_b   1.000
_cell.length_c   1.000
_cell.angle_alpha   90.00
_cell.angle_beta   90.00
_cell.angle_gamma   90.00
#
_symmetry.space_group_name_H-M   'P 1'
#
loop_
_entity.id
_entity.type
_entity.pdbx_description
1 polymer ?
#
loop_
_entity_poly.entity_id
_entity_poly.type
_entity_poly.pdbx_seq_one_letter_code
_entity_poly.pdbx_strand_id
1 'polypeptide(L)'
;MIENYCLECHNYTDWAGGVALDTMDPSTVAEEAEVWEEVIRKLRGRLMPPADEPQPEATEIKAFVAALENHLDRAAAANPNPGTVSLHRLNRAEY
;
A
#
# COMPACT_ATOMS: atom_id res chain seq x y z
N MET A 1 4.81 11.85 4.20
CA MET A 1 4.21 10.50 4.24
C MET A 1 5.24 9.39 4.09
N ILE A 2 5.62 8.95 2.88
CA ILE A 2 6.51 7.78 2.69
C ILE A 2 7.85 7.94 3.42
N GLU A 3 8.56 9.05 3.17
CA GLU A 3 9.88 9.30 3.77
C GLU A 3 9.86 9.32 5.30
N ASN A 4 8.78 9.84 5.88
CA ASN A 4 8.68 10.07 7.33
C ASN A 4 8.18 8.85 8.11
N TYR A 5 7.43 7.96 7.47
CA TYR A 5 6.68 6.90 8.16
C TYR A 5 6.91 5.50 7.59
N CYS A 6 7.67 5.38 6.51
CA CYS A 6 7.89 4.09 5.84
C CYS A 6 9.37 3.78 5.62
N LEU A 7 10.16 4.77 5.18
CA LEU A 7 11.54 4.52 4.72
C LEU A 7 12.54 4.22 5.85
N GLU A 8 12.18 4.41 7.11
CA GLU A 8 13.06 4.01 8.23
C GLU A 8 13.22 2.49 8.32
N CYS A 9 12.16 1.72 8.04
CA CYS A 9 12.18 0.25 8.13
C CYS A 9 12.01 -0.43 6.75
N HIS A 10 11.18 0.13 5.88
CA HIS A 10 10.89 -0.43 4.56
C HIS A 10 11.86 0.09 3.50
N ASN A 11 13.15 -0.17 3.71
CA ASN A 11 14.24 0.25 2.84
C ASN A 11 15.16 -0.93 2.46
N TYR A 12 16.11 -0.70 1.55
CA TYR A 12 17.04 -1.75 1.11
C TYR A 12 17.92 -2.33 2.23
N THR A 13 18.19 -1.55 3.27
CA THR A 13 19.10 -1.93 4.36
C THR A 13 18.40 -2.76 5.43
N ASP A 14 17.26 -2.29 5.94
CA ASP A 14 16.49 -2.98 6.99
C ASP A 14 15.54 -4.05 6.42
N TRP A 15 15.02 -3.82 5.22
CA TRP A 15 14.18 -4.77 4.47
C TRP A 15 12.97 -5.28 5.28
N ALA A 16 12.46 -4.46 6.20
CA ALA A 16 11.36 -4.85 7.07
C ALA A 16 10.13 -5.19 6.23
N GLY A 17 9.41 -6.26 6.60
CA GLY A 17 8.22 -6.69 5.87
C GLY A 17 8.48 -7.17 4.44
N GLY A 18 9.74 -7.39 4.04
CA GLY A 18 10.08 -7.95 2.73
C GLY A 18 10.01 -6.96 1.57
N VAL A 19 10.04 -5.65 1.85
CA VAL A 19 9.88 -4.59 0.84
C VAL A 19 10.87 -3.45 1.08
N ALA A 20 11.40 -2.88 0.01
CA ALA A 20 12.28 -1.72 0.01
C ALA A 20 11.67 -0.59 -0.84
N LEU A 21 10.86 0.25 -0.20
CA LEU A 21 10.14 1.35 -0.86
C LEU A 21 11.10 2.45 -1.36
N ASP A 22 12.30 2.56 -0.80
CA ASP A 22 13.36 3.48 -1.24
C ASP A 22 13.96 3.12 -2.60
N THR A 23 13.79 1.87 -3.04
CA THR A 23 14.26 1.40 -4.36
C THR A 23 13.21 1.52 -5.46
N MET A 24 11.98 1.88 -5.10
CA MET A 24 10.86 1.95 -6.03
C MET A 24 10.77 3.34 -6.68
N ASP A 25 10.44 3.38 -7.98
CA ASP A 25 10.21 4.63 -8.69
C ASP A 25 8.76 5.11 -8.50
N PRO A 26 8.53 6.31 -7.95
CA PRO A 26 7.18 6.87 -7.81
C PRO A 26 6.44 7.08 -9.14
N SER A 27 7.15 7.13 -10.27
CA SER A 27 6.56 7.25 -11.60
C SER A 27 6.02 5.92 -12.15
N THR A 28 6.45 4.78 -11.58
CA THR A 28 6.06 3.43 -11.99
C THR A 28 5.18 2.73 -10.94
N VAL A 29 4.49 3.49 -10.08
CA VAL A 29 3.57 2.98 -9.05
C VAL A 29 2.58 1.96 -9.60
N ALA A 30 2.10 2.17 -10.83
CA ALA A 30 1.18 1.25 -11.51
C ALA A 30 1.81 -0.09 -11.93
N GLU A 31 3.12 -0.11 -12.21
CA GLU A 31 3.84 -1.34 -12.60
C GLU A 31 4.08 -2.22 -11.37
N GLU A 32 4.26 -1.60 -10.21
CA GLU A 32 4.44 -2.24 -8.91
C GLU A 32 3.14 -2.27 -8.08
N ALA A 33 1.99 -2.38 -8.77
CA ALA A 33 0.66 -2.23 -8.15
C ALA A 33 0.44 -3.13 -6.93
N GLU A 34 0.94 -4.37 -6.96
CA GLU A 34 0.81 -5.33 -5.85
C GLU A 34 1.40 -4.78 -4.54
N VAL A 35 2.60 -4.19 -4.59
CA VAL A 35 3.25 -3.61 -3.41
C VAL A 35 2.45 -2.42 -2.87
N TRP A 36 1.98 -1.55 -3.76
CA TRP A 36 1.23 -0.35 -3.38
C TRP A 36 -0.18 -0.67 -2.86
N GLU A 37 -0.83 -1.71 -3.38
CA GLU A 37 -2.06 -2.26 -2.81
C GLU A 37 -1.84 -2.77 -1.39
N GLU A 38 -0.68 -3.37 -1.09
CA GLU A 38 -0.33 -3.83 0.26
C GLU A 38 -0.16 -2.65 1.21
N VAL A 39 0.54 -1.61 0.76
CA VAL A 39 0.66 -0.35 1.52
C VAL A 39 -0.72 0.22 1.82
N ILE A 40 -1.62 0.29 0.83
CA ILE A 40 -3.01 0.73 1.02
C ILE A 40 -3.72 -0.14 2.06
N ARG A 41 -3.65 -1.47 1.95
CA ARG A 41 -4.29 -2.42 2.88
C ARG A 41 -3.81 -2.21 4.32
N LYS A 42 -2.50 -2.06 4.53
CA LYS A 42 -1.90 -1.82 5.86
C LYS A 42 -2.30 -0.47 6.44
N LEU A 43 -2.31 0.59 5.64
CA LEU A 43 -2.71 1.94 6.08
C LEU A 43 -4.20 2.02 6.41
N ARG A 44 -5.08 1.42 5.58
CA ARG A 44 -6.52 1.35 5.88
C ARG A 44 -6.80 0.58 7.17
N GLY A 45 -6.00 -0.46 7.45
CA GLY A 45 -6.08 -1.23 8.68
C GLY A 45 -5.42 -0.60 9.90
N ARG A 46 -4.75 0.56 9.77
CA ARG A 46 -3.91 1.16 10.84
C ARG A 46 -2.87 0.19 11.40
N LEU A 47 -2.36 -0.68 10.53
CA LEU A 47 -1.35 -1.69 10.89
C LEU A 47 0.07 -1.17 10.69
N MET A 48 0.24 -0.07 9.95
CA MET A 48 1.49 0.61 9.74
C MET A 48 1.30 2.13 9.87
N PRO A 49 2.26 2.86 10.47
CA PRO A 49 3.43 2.33 11.22
C PRO A 49 3.02 1.47 12.43
N PRO A 50 3.91 0.66 13.02
CA PRO A 50 3.59 -0.07 14.24
C PRO A 50 3.35 0.88 15.43
N ALA A 51 2.75 0.37 16.52
CA ALA A 51 2.19 1.22 17.59
C ALA A 51 3.24 2.01 18.38
N ASP A 52 4.50 1.58 18.34
CA ASP A 52 5.67 2.21 18.93
C ASP A 52 6.30 3.31 18.06
N GLU A 53 5.85 3.45 16.80
CA GLU A 53 6.37 4.42 15.85
C GLU A 53 5.43 5.63 15.67
N PRO A 54 5.97 6.79 15.25
CA PRO A 54 5.17 7.98 14.95
C PRO A 54 4.04 7.68 13.97
N GLN A 55 2.80 7.92 14.40
CA GLN A 55 1.61 7.68 13.59
C GLN A 55 1.25 8.94 12.78
N PRO A 56 1.03 8.83 11.46
CA PRO A 56 0.46 9.92 10.69
C PRO A 56 -0.98 10.21 11.13
N GLU A 57 -1.38 11.46 10.96
CA GLU A 57 -2.74 11.89 11.23
C GLU A 57 -3.76 11.12 10.37
N ALA A 58 -4.96 10.93 10.92
CA ALA A 58 -6.02 10.19 10.24
C ALA A 58 -6.37 10.77 8.86
N THR A 59 -6.31 12.09 8.76
CA THR A 59 -6.57 12.85 7.53
C THR A 59 -5.44 12.68 6.52
N GLU A 60 -4.18 12.63 6.97
CA GLU A 60 -3.01 12.37 6.11
C GLU A 60 -3.08 10.97 5.51
N ILE A 61 -3.36 9.94 6.34
CA ILE A 61 -3.55 8.56 5.86
C ILE A 61 -4.67 8.49 4.82
N LYS A 62 -5.83 9.09 5.11
CA LYS A 62 -6.98 9.07 4.19
C LYS A 62 -6.65 9.73 2.86
N ALA A 63 -6.01 10.89 2.89
CA ALA A 63 -5.64 11.62 1.68
C ALA A 63 -4.61 10.83 0.85
N PHE A 64 -3.62 10.25 1.50
CA PHE A 64 -2.57 9.47 0.83
C PHE A 64 -3.13 8.17 0.20
N VAL A 65 -3.92 7.41 0.96
CA VAL A 65 -4.57 6.19 0.45
C VAL A 65 -5.47 6.52 -0.75
N ALA A 66 -6.30 7.57 -0.65
CA ALA A 66 -7.15 7.98 -1.76
C ALA A 66 -6.33 8.39 -2.99
N ALA A 67 -5.17 9.02 -2.82
CA ALA A 67 -4.31 9.39 -3.93
C ALA A 67 -3.72 8.16 -4.65
N LEU A 68 -3.26 7.15 -3.90
CA LEU A 68 -2.73 5.90 -4.45
C LEU A 68 -3.83 5.09 -5.16
N GLU A 69 -4.99 4.90 -4.53
CA GLU A 69 -6.14 4.21 -5.12
C GLU A 69 -6.54 4.85 -6.45
N ASN A 70 -6.71 6.18 -6.47
CA ASN A 70 -7.05 6.91 -7.69
C ASN A 70 -5.96 6.79 -8.77
N HIS A 71 -4.68 6.68 -8.39
CA HIS A 71 -3.60 6.49 -9.36
C HIS A 71 -3.67 5.08 -9.98
N LEU A 72 -3.80 4.05 -9.15
CA LEU A 72 -3.91 2.66 -9.58
C LEU A 72 -5.17 2.42 -10.43
N ASP A 73 -6.32 2.97 -10.01
CA ASP A 73 -7.58 2.87 -10.75
C ASP A 73 -7.46 3.50 -12.15
N ARG A 74 -6.82 4.68 -12.26
CA ARG A 74 -6.58 5.32 -13.56
C ARG A 74 -5.63 4.51 -14.43
N ALA A 75 -4.58 3.96 -13.85
CA ALA A 75 -3.63 3.13 -14.59
C ALA A 75 -4.28 1.85 -15.11
N ALA A 76 -5.09 1.19 -14.27
CA ALA A 76 -5.88 0.01 -14.65
C ALA A 76 -6.93 0.34 -15.72
N ALA A 77 -7.55 1.52 -15.68
CA ALA A 77 -8.48 1.95 -16.73
C ALA A 77 -7.76 2.24 -18.07
N ALA A 78 -6.55 2.80 -18.02
CA ALA A 78 -5.76 3.15 -19.21
C ALA A 78 -5.10 1.92 -19.86
N ASN A 79 -4.65 0.97 -19.05
CA ASN A 79 -4.11 -0.31 -19.46
C ASN A 79 -4.82 -1.40 -18.65
N PRO A 80 -5.99 -1.87 -19.12
CA PRO A 80 -6.69 -2.96 -18.46
C PRO A 80 -5.79 -4.19 -18.48
N ASN A 81 -5.09 -4.44 -17.37
CA ASN A 81 -4.41 -5.69 -17.14
C ASN A 81 -5.51 -6.68 -16.73
N PRO A 82 -5.86 -7.68 -17.55
CA PRO A 82 -6.74 -8.77 -17.12
C PRO A 82 -5.91 -9.70 -16.20
N GLY A 83 -5.45 -9.19 -15.07
CA GLY A 83 -4.74 -9.93 -14.04
C GLY A 83 -5.71 -10.79 -13.23
N THR A 84 -5.31 -12.02 -12.95
CA THR A 84 -6.14 -13.15 -12.49
C THR A 84 -7.18 -12.81 -11.42
N VAL A 85 -8.44 -13.14 -11.73
CA VAL A 85 -9.53 -13.23 -10.76
C VAL A 85 -9.14 -14.29 -9.71
N SER A 86 -8.56 -13.85 -8.59
CA SER A 86 -8.46 -14.69 -7.40
C SER A 86 -9.87 -14.81 -6.83
N LEU A 87 -10.48 -15.96 -7.10
CA LEU A 87 -11.85 -16.31 -6.74
C LEU A 87 -12.18 -15.96 -5.29
N HIS A 88 -13.30 -15.28 -5.17
CA HIS A 88 -14.11 -15.11 -3.98
C HIS A 88 -14.34 -16.43 -3.23
N ARG A 89 -13.92 -16.48 -1.96
CA ARG A 89 -14.65 -17.17 -0.87
C ARG A 89 -14.01 -16.85 0.48
N LEU A 90 -14.72 -16.06 1.30
CA LEU A 90 -14.64 -16.20 2.75
C LEU A 90 -16.07 -16.21 3.30
N ASN A 91 -16.54 -17.42 3.56
CA ASN A 91 -17.67 -17.65 4.47
C ASN A 91 -17.20 -17.32 5.89
N ARG A 92 -18.00 -16.56 6.65
CA ARG A 92 -17.99 -16.63 8.11
C ARG A 92 -19.38 -16.33 8.64
N ALA A 93 -20.13 -17.39 8.92
CA ALA A 93 -21.18 -17.36 9.94
C ALA A 93 -20.48 -17.54 11.28
N GLU A 94 -20.70 -16.62 12.21
CA GLU A 94 -20.34 -16.78 13.62
C GLU A 94 -21.59 -16.58 14.47
N TYR A 95 -21.76 -17.50 15.42
CA TYR A 95 -22.80 -17.60 16.44
C TYR A 95 -22.25 -17.03 17.75
#